data_AF-D4AN83-F1
#
_entry.id   AF-D4AN83-F1
#
_cell.length_a   1.000
_cell.length_b   1.000
_cell.length_c   1.000
_cell.angle_alpha   90.00
_cell.angle_beta   90.00
_cell.angle_gamma   90.00
#
_symmetry.space_group_name_H-M   'P 1'
#
loop_
_entity.id
_entity.type
_entity.pdbx_description
1 polymer ?
#
loop_
_entity_poly.entity_id
_entity_poly.type
_entity_poly.pdbx_seq_one_letter_code
_entity_poly.pdbx_strand_id
1 'polypeptide(L)'
;MAPPDVLMVGTGEYTTGFVGGAASTSDKKVGVVGLTMFDLRRRGKVGNLSMAGVSGLKFPHIITDVYSKHGVKGKHLQTNISEVYNGLSTSFESYPADDKVDANAYKVAIDALEPGSAITIFTPDTTHYEIALYAIRRKIHVLITKPATKTLEDHLELLAESRKHNVFVFIEHHKRFDPAYSDARNKARKLGDFNYFYSYMSQPKSQLETFKAWAGKDSDISYYLNSHHVDICESMVPEYAPVKVTASASKGTAIELGCVEETEDTITLMVEWRKKEEPSKVATGVYTASWTAPQQAGVHSNQYFHCKYTEILGRPIQTNPNQKKKKKKKKKRKEKKRKERKKKPRRDSASNVLFRDGIEGRD
;
A
#
# COMPACT_ATOMS: atom_id res chain seq x y z
N MET A 1 7.65 28.66 -14.26
CA MET A 1 8.84 27.90 -13.82
C MET A 1 9.07 26.78 -14.81
N ALA A 2 10.32 26.50 -15.15
CA ALA A 2 10.65 25.31 -15.94
C ALA A 2 10.25 24.04 -15.16
N PRO A 3 9.84 22.95 -15.83
CA PRO A 3 9.62 21.67 -15.17
C PRO A 3 10.92 21.17 -14.51
N PRO A 4 10.85 20.49 -13.35
CA PRO A 4 12.05 19.97 -12.70
C PRO A 4 12.65 18.82 -13.51
N ASP A 5 13.98 18.76 -13.58
CA ASP A 5 14.69 17.57 -14.04
C ASP A 5 14.54 16.46 -12.99
N VAL A 6 14.52 15.20 -13.42
CA VAL A 6 14.27 14.06 -12.53
C VAL A 6 15.30 12.96 -12.72
N LEU A 7 15.98 12.62 -11.63
CA LEU A 7 16.85 11.45 -11.53
C LEU A 7 16.13 10.26 -10.88
N MET A 8 16.07 9.14 -11.57
CA MET A 8 15.58 7.88 -11.00
C MET A 8 16.75 7.06 -10.46
N VAL A 9 16.92 7.06 -9.14
CA VAL A 9 17.92 6.25 -8.43
C VAL A 9 17.34 4.88 -8.13
N GLY A 10 17.96 3.84 -8.68
CA GLY A 10 17.40 2.49 -8.71
C GLY A 10 16.89 2.15 -10.11
N THR A 11 17.47 1.11 -10.69
CA THR A 11 17.36 0.79 -12.12
C THR A 11 17.01 -0.71 -12.27
N GLY A 12 16.19 -1.19 -11.34
CA GLY A 12 15.66 -2.56 -11.33
C GLY A 12 14.21 -2.61 -11.79
N GLU A 13 13.50 -3.64 -11.34
CA GLU A 13 12.13 -3.97 -11.74
C GLU A 13 11.17 -2.78 -11.75
N TYR A 14 11.05 -2.04 -10.64
CA TYR A 14 10.08 -0.95 -10.51
C TYR A 14 10.35 0.19 -11.49
N THR A 15 11.61 0.46 -11.80
CA THR A 15 11.99 1.59 -12.66
C THR A 15 11.98 1.22 -14.12
N THR A 16 12.61 0.10 -14.48
CA THR A 16 12.88 -0.25 -15.88
C THR A 16 12.20 -1.53 -16.32
N GLY A 17 11.57 -2.30 -15.43
CA GLY A 17 11.02 -3.61 -15.75
C GLY A 17 12.09 -4.67 -16.00
N PHE A 18 13.36 -4.38 -15.70
CA PHE A 18 14.50 -5.21 -16.06
C PHE A 18 15.31 -5.62 -14.83
N VAL A 19 15.57 -6.92 -14.67
CA VAL A 19 16.27 -7.51 -13.52
C VAL A 19 17.17 -8.65 -14.00
N GLY A 20 18.38 -8.73 -13.46
CA GLY A 20 19.26 -9.90 -13.69
C GLY A 20 19.61 -10.16 -15.16
N GLY A 21 19.61 -9.14 -16.01
CA GLY A 21 19.90 -9.29 -17.44
C GLY A 21 18.69 -9.64 -18.31
N ALA A 22 17.48 -9.72 -17.75
CA ALA A 22 16.26 -10.04 -18.48
C ALA A 22 15.08 -9.14 -18.09
N ALA A 23 14.02 -9.16 -18.91
CA ALA A 23 12.75 -8.57 -18.54
C ALA A 23 12.16 -9.30 -17.33
N SER A 24 11.58 -8.55 -16.39
CA SER A 24 10.89 -9.14 -15.25
C SER A 24 9.68 -9.96 -15.71
N THR A 25 9.42 -11.06 -14.99
CA THR A 25 8.28 -11.93 -15.19
C THR A 25 7.07 -11.56 -14.33
N SER A 26 7.19 -10.52 -13.50
CA SER A 26 6.10 -10.02 -12.66
C SER A 26 5.13 -9.11 -13.43
N ASP A 27 4.13 -8.59 -12.72
CA ASP A 27 3.23 -7.56 -13.21
C ASP A 27 3.94 -6.21 -13.50
N LYS A 28 5.18 -6.04 -13.03
CA LYS A 28 5.99 -4.82 -13.20
C LYS A 28 6.98 -4.91 -14.36
N LYS A 29 6.82 -5.87 -15.27
CA LYS A 29 7.70 -6.14 -16.43
C LYS A 29 8.00 -4.95 -17.36
N VAL A 30 7.29 -3.84 -17.23
CA VAL A 30 7.48 -2.63 -18.04
C VAL A 30 8.27 -1.54 -17.30
N GLY A 31 8.33 -1.57 -15.96
CA GLY A 31 8.91 -0.50 -15.15
C GLY A 31 7.95 0.69 -15.00
N VAL A 32 7.21 0.73 -13.90
CA VAL A 32 6.16 1.72 -13.65
C VAL A 32 6.73 3.12 -13.45
N VAL A 33 7.88 3.26 -12.76
CA VAL A 33 8.47 4.58 -12.49
C VAL A 33 9.00 5.20 -13.78
N GLY A 34 9.77 4.45 -14.58
CA GLY A 34 10.28 4.93 -15.86
C GLY A 34 9.15 5.32 -16.82
N LEU A 35 8.17 4.43 -17.02
CA LEU A 35 6.98 4.71 -17.84
C LEU A 35 6.28 6.01 -17.41
N THR A 36 6.10 6.20 -16.10
CA THR A 36 5.45 7.40 -15.56
C THR A 36 6.27 8.66 -15.85
N MET A 37 7.59 8.62 -15.65
CA MET A 37 8.45 9.78 -15.92
C MET A 37 8.51 10.14 -17.40
N PHE A 38 8.54 9.14 -18.29
CA PHE A 38 8.47 9.37 -19.74
C PHE A 38 7.15 10.05 -20.14
N ASP A 39 6.01 9.59 -19.62
CA ASP A 39 4.71 10.25 -19.87
C ASP A 39 4.65 11.66 -19.30
N LEU A 40 5.13 11.87 -18.07
CA LEU A 40 5.18 13.19 -17.45
C LEU A 40 6.06 14.16 -18.25
N ARG A 41 7.17 13.69 -18.83
CA ARG A 41 8.02 14.49 -19.71
C ARG A 41 7.28 14.88 -20.98
N ARG A 42 6.61 13.91 -21.64
CA ARG A 42 5.76 14.18 -22.81
C ARG A 42 4.69 15.24 -22.53
N ARG A 43 4.18 15.28 -21.29
CA ARG A 43 3.17 16.26 -20.83
C ARG A 43 3.76 17.57 -20.32
N GLY A 44 5.08 17.77 -20.41
CA GLY A 44 5.78 18.96 -19.93
C GLY A 44 5.71 19.16 -18.42
N LYS A 45 5.56 18.08 -17.64
CA LYS A 45 5.50 18.11 -16.16
C LYS A 45 6.85 17.87 -15.51
N VAL A 46 7.77 17.23 -16.21
CA VAL A 46 9.18 17.05 -15.84
C VAL A 46 10.06 17.36 -17.04
N GLY A 47 11.31 17.74 -16.78
CA GLY A 47 12.31 18.12 -17.78
C GLY A 47 13.13 16.93 -18.26
N ASN A 48 14.45 17.07 -18.18
CA ASN A 48 15.39 16.01 -18.50
C ASN A 48 15.26 14.85 -17.49
N LEU A 49 15.56 13.65 -17.97
CA LEU A 49 15.50 12.43 -17.18
C LEU A 49 16.87 11.78 -17.14
N SER A 50 17.25 11.32 -15.97
CA SER A 50 18.44 10.51 -15.76
C SER A 50 18.14 9.29 -14.90
N MET A 51 18.99 8.28 -14.97
CA MET A 51 18.87 7.04 -14.20
C MET A 51 20.21 6.68 -13.57
N ALA A 52 20.20 6.36 -12.28
CA ALA A 52 21.38 5.88 -11.55
C ALA A 52 21.19 4.45 -11.05
N GLY A 53 22.18 3.59 -11.29
CA GLY A 53 22.29 2.25 -10.71
C GLY A 53 23.74 1.94 -10.32
N VAL A 54 23.98 0.77 -9.71
CA VAL A 54 25.35 0.35 -9.34
C VAL A 54 26.17 -0.08 -10.56
N SER A 55 25.53 -0.71 -11.55
CA SER A 55 26.20 -1.23 -12.75
C SER A 55 25.61 -0.56 -13.98
N GLY A 56 26.46 0.08 -14.78
CA GLY A 56 26.10 0.65 -16.07
C GLY A 56 25.95 -0.41 -17.17
N LEU A 57 26.53 -1.61 -16.97
CA LEU A 57 26.53 -2.72 -17.92
C LEU A 57 25.12 -3.16 -18.37
N LYS A 58 24.08 -2.81 -17.62
CA LYS A 58 22.68 -3.12 -17.96
C LYS A 58 22.04 -2.11 -18.91
N PHE A 59 22.52 -0.87 -18.97
CA PHE A 59 21.88 0.17 -19.78
C PHE A 59 21.83 -0.16 -21.28
N PRO A 60 22.87 -0.76 -21.90
CA PRO A 60 22.80 -1.23 -23.28
C PRO A 60 21.69 -2.27 -23.54
N HIS A 61 21.26 -3.00 -22.52
CA HIS A 61 20.17 -3.97 -22.62
C HIS A 61 18.77 -3.34 -22.41
N ILE A 62 18.73 -2.12 -21.85
CA ILE A 62 17.50 -1.39 -21.51
C ILE A 62 17.16 -0.36 -22.60
N ILE A 63 18.18 0.38 -23.08
CA ILE A 63 18.09 1.52 -24.02
C ILE A 63 18.26 1.06 -25.47
N THR A 64 17.70 1.80 -26.42
CA THR A 64 17.79 1.49 -27.87
C THR A 64 18.37 2.54 -28.81
N ASP A 65 18.64 3.79 -28.42
CA ASP A 65 19.03 4.80 -29.43
C ASP A 65 20.54 5.00 -29.58
N VAL A 66 21.03 4.69 -30.80
CA VAL A 66 22.23 5.07 -31.60
C VAL A 66 23.61 5.28 -30.94
N TYR A 67 23.72 5.55 -29.63
CA TYR A 67 24.97 5.92 -28.95
C TYR A 67 25.69 4.76 -28.26
N SER A 68 25.19 3.52 -28.36
CA SER A 68 25.96 2.35 -27.93
C SER A 68 27.11 2.10 -28.90
N LYS A 69 28.32 2.54 -28.55
CA LYS A 69 29.57 2.31 -29.30
C LYS A 69 29.95 0.82 -29.43
N HIS A 70 29.24 -0.11 -28.75
CA HIS A 70 29.73 -1.48 -28.52
C HIS A 70 28.73 -2.62 -28.84
N GLY A 71 27.71 -2.38 -29.68
CA GLY A 71 27.14 -3.45 -30.52
C GLY A 71 26.18 -4.46 -29.87
N VAL A 72 25.83 -4.34 -28.58
CA VAL A 72 24.74 -5.12 -27.96
C VAL A 72 23.51 -4.23 -27.82
N LYS A 73 22.43 -4.55 -28.56
CA LYS A 73 21.18 -3.78 -28.62
C LYS A 73 20.08 -4.48 -27.81
N GLY A 74 19.81 -4.07 -26.60
CA GLY A 74 18.56 -4.45 -25.94
C GLY A 74 17.42 -3.56 -26.40
N LYS A 75 16.26 -4.14 -26.75
CA LYS A 75 15.06 -3.38 -27.17
C LYS A 75 14.03 -3.17 -26.07
N HIS A 76 14.40 -3.31 -24.80
CA HIS A 76 13.43 -3.47 -23.73
C HIS A 76 12.46 -2.29 -23.61
N LEU A 77 12.94 -1.06 -23.41
CA LEU A 77 12.05 0.10 -23.28
C LEU A 77 11.41 0.50 -24.62
N GLN A 78 12.09 0.25 -25.75
CA GLN A 78 11.52 0.53 -27.07
C GLN A 78 10.28 -0.31 -27.33
N THR A 79 10.42 -1.62 -27.20
CA THR A 79 9.36 -2.58 -27.49
C THR A 79 8.23 -2.49 -26.47
N ASN A 80 8.53 -2.31 -25.19
CA ASN A 80 7.51 -2.36 -24.13
C ASN A 80 6.89 -1.00 -23.81
N ILE A 81 7.53 0.12 -24.17
CA ILE A 81 7.04 1.47 -23.88
C ILE A 81 6.92 2.31 -25.14
N SER A 82 8.02 2.59 -25.85
CA SER A 82 8.00 3.55 -26.97
C SER A 82 6.98 3.16 -28.05
N GLU A 83 7.06 1.92 -28.54
CA GLU A 83 6.17 1.39 -29.59
C GLU A 83 4.72 1.25 -29.10
N VAL A 84 4.51 0.87 -27.84
CA VAL A 84 3.18 0.70 -27.24
C VAL A 84 2.47 2.05 -27.04
N TYR A 85 3.21 3.10 -26.70
CA TYR A 85 2.67 4.42 -26.37
C TYR A 85 2.90 5.47 -27.47
N ASN A 86 2.82 5.05 -28.74
CA ASN A 86 2.87 5.90 -29.94
C ASN A 86 4.16 6.73 -30.05
N GLY A 87 5.32 6.08 -29.97
CA GLY A 87 6.63 6.73 -30.07
C GLY A 87 6.97 7.55 -28.83
N LEU A 88 6.54 7.12 -27.64
CA LEU A 88 6.88 7.79 -26.39
C LEU A 88 8.40 7.75 -26.20
N SER A 89 9.03 8.93 -26.14
CA SER A 89 10.48 9.01 -25.95
C SER A 89 10.90 8.43 -24.60
N THR A 90 11.73 7.40 -24.65
CA THR A 90 12.32 6.69 -23.51
C THR A 90 13.77 7.10 -23.25
N SER A 91 14.24 8.21 -23.83
CA SER A 91 15.62 8.68 -23.65
C SER A 91 15.87 9.13 -22.21
N PHE A 92 17.05 8.84 -21.68
CA PHE A 92 17.55 9.34 -20.39
C PHE A 92 19.07 9.30 -20.38
N GLU A 93 19.68 10.04 -19.47
CA GLU A 93 21.12 9.97 -19.19
C GLU A 93 21.42 8.89 -18.14
N SER A 94 22.41 8.03 -18.39
CA SER A 94 22.76 6.89 -17.53
C SER A 94 23.96 7.16 -16.62
N TYR A 95 23.84 6.71 -15.37
CA TYR A 95 24.90 6.74 -14.37
C TYR A 95 25.03 5.37 -13.66
N PRO A 96 26.25 4.80 -13.54
CA PRO A 96 27.49 5.24 -14.20
C PRO A 96 27.41 4.98 -15.72
N ALA A 97 28.48 5.35 -16.43
CA ALA A 97 28.63 5.00 -17.84
C ALA A 97 28.46 3.49 -18.09
N ASP A 98 28.04 3.13 -19.30
CA ASP A 98 27.62 1.78 -19.71
C ASP A 98 28.66 0.68 -19.49
N ASP A 99 29.93 1.02 -19.31
CA ASP A 99 31.07 0.12 -19.10
C ASP A 99 31.61 0.08 -17.66
N LYS A 100 30.92 0.76 -16.73
CA LYS A 100 31.38 0.94 -15.35
C LYS A 100 30.46 0.30 -14.32
N VAL A 101 31.07 -0.04 -13.18
CA VAL A 101 30.37 -0.42 -11.95
C VAL A 101 30.84 0.54 -10.87
N ASP A 102 29.92 1.29 -10.29
CA ASP A 102 30.18 2.25 -9.21
C ASP A 102 28.93 2.38 -8.33
N ALA A 103 29.04 1.93 -7.07
CA ALA A 103 27.96 2.04 -6.10
C ALA A 103 27.64 3.51 -5.72
N ASN A 104 28.57 4.43 -5.93
CA ASN A 104 28.42 5.86 -5.64
C ASN A 104 28.02 6.69 -6.86
N ALA A 105 27.72 6.08 -8.01
CA ALA A 105 27.35 6.81 -9.22
C ALA A 105 26.14 7.75 -9.03
N TYR A 106 25.26 7.45 -8.06
CA TYR A 106 24.16 8.32 -7.68
C TYR A 106 24.63 9.71 -7.21
N LYS A 107 25.82 9.84 -6.63
CA LYS A 107 26.37 11.13 -6.18
C LYS A 107 26.67 12.02 -7.37
N VAL A 108 27.38 11.48 -8.37
CA VAL A 108 27.68 12.19 -9.63
C VAL A 108 26.39 12.60 -10.32
N ALA A 109 25.41 11.69 -10.38
CA ALA A 109 24.11 11.97 -10.99
C ALA A 109 23.32 13.06 -10.25
N ILE A 110 23.37 13.09 -8.91
CA ILE A 110 22.72 14.14 -8.11
C ILE A 110 23.44 15.47 -8.25
N ASP A 111 24.78 15.48 -8.25
CA ASP A 111 25.57 16.70 -8.36
C ASP A 111 25.44 17.35 -9.76
N ALA A 112 24.99 16.61 -10.77
CA ALA A 112 24.64 17.12 -12.10
C ALA A 112 23.26 17.80 -12.16
N LEU A 113 22.43 17.69 -11.11
CA LEU A 113 21.11 18.33 -11.07
C LEU A 113 21.20 19.75 -10.52
N GLU A 114 20.40 20.64 -11.12
CA GLU A 114 20.20 21.98 -10.58
C GLU A 114 19.30 21.96 -9.33
N PRO A 115 19.51 22.85 -8.33
CA PRO A 115 18.62 23.03 -7.19
C PRO A 115 17.15 23.18 -7.62
N GLY A 116 16.24 22.49 -6.91
CA GLY A 116 14.81 22.44 -7.27
C GLY A 116 14.44 21.33 -8.28
N SER A 117 15.41 20.57 -8.78
CA SER A 117 15.17 19.28 -9.44
C SER A 117 14.67 18.23 -8.43
N ALA A 118 14.34 17.02 -8.88
CA ALA A 118 13.86 15.94 -8.02
C ALA A 118 14.57 14.62 -8.27
N ILE A 119 14.56 13.74 -7.26
CA ILE A 119 14.95 12.33 -7.42
C ILE A 119 13.84 11.39 -6.98
N THR A 120 13.82 10.18 -7.55
CA THR A 120 13.08 9.04 -6.99
C THR A 120 14.06 7.98 -6.51
N ILE A 121 13.82 7.38 -5.36
CA ILE A 121 14.67 6.33 -4.78
C ILE A 121 13.90 5.01 -4.73
N PHE A 122 14.32 4.06 -5.56
CA PHE A 122 13.85 2.67 -5.65
C PHE A 122 15.05 1.71 -5.58
N THR A 123 15.81 1.81 -4.50
CA THR A 123 17.00 1.01 -4.22
C THR A 123 16.73 0.05 -3.04
N PRO A 124 17.69 -0.79 -2.60
CA PRO A 124 17.52 -1.56 -1.36
C PRO A 124 17.37 -0.64 -0.13
N ASP A 125 16.52 -1.04 0.81
CA ASP A 125 16.13 -0.26 2.00
C ASP A 125 17.32 0.34 2.78
N THR A 126 18.44 -0.38 2.87
CA THR A 126 19.68 0.06 3.55
C THR A 126 20.30 1.31 2.96
N THR A 127 20.03 1.62 1.70
CA THR A 127 20.70 2.69 0.95
C THR A 127 19.90 3.99 0.93
N HIS A 128 18.64 3.95 1.34
CA HIS A 128 17.69 5.05 1.22
C HIS A 128 18.15 6.32 1.95
N TYR A 129 18.55 6.19 3.21
CA TYR A 129 18.91 7.33 4.05
C TYR A 129 20.09 8.13 3.46
N GLU A 130 21.18 7.46 3.09
CA GLU A 130 22.37 8.14 2.56
C GLU A 130 22.07 8.86 1.23
N ILE A 131 21.34 8.21 0.32
CA ILE A 131 20.96 8.79 -0.97
C ILE A 131 20.05 10.00 -0.76
N ALA A 132 19.03 9.88 0.10
CA ALA A 132 18.09 10.96 0.39
C ALA A 132 18.78 12.15 1.05
N LEU A 133 19.60 11.92 2.08
CA LEU A 133 20.34 12.97 2.76
C LEU A 133 21.31 13.67 1.81
N TYR A 134 21.99 12.91 0.93
CA TYR A 134 22.86 13.48 -0.08
C TYR A 134 22.10 14.45 -0.99
N ALA A 135 20.95 14.05 -1.52
CA ALA A 135 20.10 14.87 -2.39
C ALA A 135 19.54 16.12 -1.68
N ILE A 136 19.03 15.96 -0.46
CA ILE A 136 18.45 17.06 0.32
C ILE A 136 19.49 18.18 0.52
N ARG A 137 20.73 17.82 0.85
CA ARG A 137 21.82 18.80 1.04
C ARG A 137 22.21 19.55 -0.23
N ARG A 138 21.89 19.01 -1.43
CA ARG A 138 22.00 19.69 -2.73
C ARG A 138 20.72 20.46 -3.11
N LYS A 139 19.75 20.58 -2.21
CA LYS A 139 18.45 21.23 -2.44
C LYS A 139 17.65 20.55 -3.56
N ILE A 140 17.72 19.23 -3.61
CA ILE A 140 16.96 18.39 -4.54
C ILE A 140 15.76 17.78 -3.80
N HIS A 141 14.59 17.81 -4.42
CA HIS A 141 13.38 17.17 -3.89
C HIS A 141 13.52 15.65 -3.94
N VAL A 142 12.97 14.94 -2.96
CA VAL A 142 13.11 13.47 -2.85
C VAL A 142 11.75 12.80 -2.79
N LEU A 143 11.54 11.82 -3.67
CA LEU A 143 10.51 10.80 -3.55
C LEU A 143 11.19 9.47 -3.17
N ILE A 144 10.84 8.88 -2.03
CA ILE A 144 11.50 7.68 -1.52
C ILE A 144 10.53 6.53 -1.35
N THR A 145 10.88 5.33 -1.86
CA THR A 145 10.07 4.13 -1.63
C THR A 145 10.03 3.75 -0.15
N LYS A 146 8.93 3.12 0.26
CA LYS A 146 8.82 2.52 1.59
C LYS A 146 9.74 1.27 1.71
N PRO A 147 10.26 0.98 2.91
CA PRO A 147 10.35 1.88 4.06
C PRO A 147 11.35 3.01 3.78
N ALA A 148 11.05 4.24 4.22
CA ALA A 148 11.91 5.39 3.93
C ALA A 148 13.27 5.29 4.63
N THR A 149 13.29 4.88 5.90
CA THR A 149 14.50 4.62 6.69
C THR A 149 14.22 3.45 7.62
N LYS A 150 15.28 2.86 8.20
CA LYS A 150 15.15 1.75 9.17
C LYS A 150 15.04 2.22 10.62
N THR A 151 15.57 3.41 10.92
CA THR A 151 15.59 4.00 12.26
C THR A 151 14.74 5.26 12.30
N LEU A 152 14.24 5.59 13.50
CA LEU A 152 13.49 6.83 13.73
C LEU A 152 14.43 8.04 13.69
N GLU A 153 15.66 7.87 14.17
CA GLU A 153 16.72 8.88 14.15
C GLU A 153 16.99 9.36 12.73
N ASP A 154 17.21 8.44 11.79
CA ASP A 154 17.41 8.74 10.37
C ASP A 154 16.19 9.48 9.79
N HIS A 155 14.98 9.02 10.14
CA HIS A 155 13.74 9.64 9.66
C HIS A 155 13.61 11.11 10.13
N LEU A 156 13.88 11.35 11.41
CA LEU A 156 13.81 12.68 12.02
C LEU A 156 14.90 13.60 11.46
N GLU A 157 16.09 13.08 11.18
CA GLU A 157 17.14 13.86 10.51
C GLU A 157 16.73 14.24 9.09
N LEU A 158 16.21 13.31 8.28
CA LEU A 158 15.72 13.63 6.93
C LEU A 158 14.62 14.71 6.99
N LEU A 159 13.72 14.64 7.97
CA LEU A 159 12.70 15.66 8.19
C LEU A 159 13.34 17.02 8.53
N ALA A 160 14.30 17.06 9.45
CA ALA A 160 14.98 18.29 9.84
C ALA A 160 15.76 18.92 8.67
N GLU A 161 16.52 18.12 7.94
CA GLU A 161 17.32 18.56 6.80
C GLU A 161 16.42 19.01 5.64
N SER A 162 15.27 18.35 5.40
CA SER A 162 14.30 18.78 4.39
C SER A 162 13.79 20.20 4.66
N ARG A 163 13.49 20.53 5.92
CA ARG A 163 13.04 21.86 6.34
C ARG A 163 14.15 22.88 6.24
N LYS A 164 15.36 22.53 6.68
CA LYS A 164 16.55 23.39 6.62
C LYS A 164 16.92 23.78 5.19
N HIS A 165 16.83 22.83 4.25
CA HIS A 165 17.16 23.05 2.84
C HIS A 165 15.93 23.47 2.00
N ASN A 166 14.75 23.59 2.62
CA ASN A 166 13.48 23.94 1.98
C ASN A 166 13.14 23.08 0.76
N VAL A 167 13.26 21.76 0.91
CA VAL A 167 12.90 20.77 -0.11
C VAL A 167 11.76 19.88 0.35
N PHE A 168 11.07 19.30 -0.62
CA PHE A 168 10.04 18.29 -0.38
C PHE A 168 10.69 16.92 -0.28
N VAL A 169 10.38 16.20 0.79
CA VAL A 169 10.68 14.77 0.93
C VAL A 169 9.33 14.06 1.06
N PHE A 170 9.01 13.21 0.09
CA PHE A 170 7.76 12.46 0.03
C PHE A 170 8.05 10.98 0.09
N ILE A 171 7.31 10.27 0.94
CA ILE A 171 7.38 8.81 1.03
C ILE A 171 6.31 8.22 0.13
N GLU A 172 6.73 7.34 -0.76
CA GLU A 172 5.88 6.63 -1.69
C GLU A 172 5.04 5.58 -0.92
N HIS A 173 3.77 5.91 -0.72
CA HIS A 173 2.73 5.02 -0.20
C HIS A 173 1.58 4.86 -1.22
N HIS A 174 1.84 4.17 -2.32
CA HIS A 174 0.93 4.06 -3.47
C HIS A 174 -0.43 3.46 -3.12
N LYS A 175 -0.51 2.58 -2.10
CA LYS A 175 -1.79 1.98 -1.70
C LYS A 175 -2.84 3.02 -1.28
N ARG A 176 -2.43 4.22 -0.84
CA ARG A 176 -3.37 5.35 -0.61
C ARG A 176 -4.23 5.67 -1.84
N PHE A 177 -3.72 5.36 -3.04
CA PHE A 177 -4.36 5.64 -4.31
C PHE A 177 -5.11 4.44 -4.92
N ASP A 178 -5.04 3.25 -4.29
CA ASP A 178 -5.89 2.14 -4.74
C ASP A 178 -7.36 2.57 -4.60
N PRO A 179 -8.22 2.31 -5.60
CA PRO A 179 -9.61 2.79 -5.59
C PRO A 179 -10.39 2.40 -4.32
N ALA A 180 -10.15 1.20 -3.79
CA ALA A 180 -10.80 0.71 -2.57
C ALA A 180 -10.40 1.50 -1.32
N TYR A 181 -9.10 1.77 -1.12
CA TYR A 181 -8.62 2.54 0.03
C TYR A 181 -9.00 4.02 -0.07
N SER A 182 -8.90 4.60 -1.27
CA SER A 182 -9.30 5.99 -1.53
C SER A 182 -10.80 6.22 -1.28
N ASP A 183 -11.66 5.30 -1.74
CA ASP A 183 -13.11 5.35 -1.47
C ASP A 183 -13.41 5.21 0.03
N ALA A 184 -12.74 4.28 0.72
CA ALA A 184 -12.90 4.11 2.16
C ALA A 184 -12.49 5.36 2.95
N ARG A 185 -11.36 5.97 2.63
CA ARG A 185 -10.90 7.24 3.20
C ARG A 185 -11.92 8.37 2.99
N ASN A 186 -12.46 8.48 1.79
CA ASN A 186 -13.47 9.50 1.48
C ASN A 186 -14.77 9.29 2.27
N LYS A 187 -15.20 8.04 2.47
CA LYS A 187 -16.37 7.69 3.29
C LYS A 187 -16.13 7.95 4.77
N ALA A 188 -14.94 7.61 5.29
CA ALA A 188 -14.57 7.75 6.70
C ALA A 188 -14.77 9.16 7.25
N ARG A 189 -14.49 10.20 6.46
CA ARG A 189 -14.68 11.63 6.79
C ARG A 189 -16.08 11.99 7.30
N LYS A 190 -17.08 11.13 7.08
CA LYS A 190 -18.49 11.36 7.39
C LYS A 190 -19.03 10.41 8.47
N LEU A 191 -18.19 9.58 9.09
CA LEU A 191 -18.63 8.49 9.98
C LEU A 191 -18.54 8.82 11.48
N GLY A 192 -18.02 9.99 11.85
CA GLY A 192 -17.88 10.42 13.25
C GLY A 192 -16.49 10.18 13.80
N ASP A 193 -16.37 10.02 15.12
CA ASP A 193 -15.07 9.80 15.76
C ASP A 193 -14.57 8.38 15.48
N PHE A 194 -13.26 8.27 15.23
CA PHE A 194 -12.57 7.00 15.04
C PHE A 194 -12.56 6.19 16.33
N ASN A 195 -12.83 4.88 16.23
CA ASN A 195 -12.89 4.00 17.39
C ASN A 195 -12.04 2.74 17.23
N TYR A 196 -12.05 2.11 16.05
CA TYR A 196 -11.35 0.85 15.83
C TYR A 196 -10.88 0.69 14.39
N PHE A 197 -9.66 0.19 14.21
CA PHE A 197 -9.14 -0.27 12.93
C PHE A 197 -8.57 -1.67 13.08
N TYR A 198 -8.87 -2.53 12.13
CA TYR A 198 -8.27 -3.85 12.00
C TYR A 198 -7.80 -4.04 10.57
N SER A 199 -6.62 -4.59 10.37
CA SER A 199 -6.17 -5.03 9.07
C SER A 199 -5.42 -6.33 9.15
N TYR A 200 -5.47 -7.03 8.03
CA TYR A 200 -4.70 -8.23 7.79
C TYR A 200 -4.10 -8.17 6.39
N MET A 201 -2.82 -8.49 6.29
CA MET A 201 -2.14 -8.71 5.03
C MET A 201 -1.32 -9.99 5.11
N SER A 202 -1.44 -10.86 4.12
CA SER A 202 -0.59 -12.04 4.05
C SER A 202 -0.13 -12.39 2.66
N GLN A 203 1.02 -13.02 2.58
CA GLN A 203 1.58 -13.57 1.35
C GLN A 203 1.90 -15.06 1.51
N PRO A 204 1.95 -15.82 0.40
CA PRO A 204 2.31 -17.24 0.42
C PRO A 204 3.69 -17.50 1.00
N LYS A 205 3.84 -18.63 1.72
CA LYS A 205 5.12 -19.06 2.31
C LYS A 205 6.29 -19.13 1.32
N SER A 206 6.03 -19.42 0.05
CA SER A 206 7.06 -19.48 -0.99
C SER A 206 7.74 -18.14 -1.25
N GLN A 207 7.16 -17.01 -0.82
CA GLN A 207 7.83 -15.71 -0.90
C GLN A 207 9.09 -15.67 -0.03
N LEU A 208 9.12 -16.40 1.10
CA LEU A 208 10.27 -16.47 1.99
C LEU A 208 11.51 -17.03 1.28
N GLU A 209 11.35 -17.91 0.29
CA GLU A 209 12.48 -18.40 -0.53
C GLU A 209 13.17 -17.27 -1.31
N THR A 210 12.39 -16.28 -1.76
CA THR A 210 12.92 -15.09 -2.45
C THR A 210 13.46 -14.07 -1.45
N PHE A 211 12.86 -13.99 -0.25
CA PHE A 211 13.17 -12.95 0.73
C PHE A 211 14.26 -13.34 1.72
N LYS A 212 14.65 -14.62 1.79
CA LYS A 212 15.67 -15.18 2.69
C LYS A 212 16.99 -14.39 2.74
N ALA A 213 17.35 -13.73 1.65
CA ALA A 213 18.55 -12.90 1.59
C ALA A 213 18.47 -11.70 2.56
N TRP A 214 17.29 -11.11 2.74
CA TRP A 214 17.09 -9.82 3.43
C TRP A 214 16.09 -9.85 4.59
N ALA A 215 15.13 -10.78 4.60
CA ALA A 215 14.09 -10.84 5.64
C ALA A 215 14.70 -11.10 7.02
N GLY A 216 14.28 -10.31 8.02
CA GLY A 216 14.81 -10.35 9.39
C GLY A 216 16.20 -9.74 9.56
N LYS A 217 16.92 -9.42 8.48
CA LYS A 217 18.25 -8.79 8.51
C LYS A 217 18.18 -7.32 8.12
N ASP A 218 17.68 -7.10 6.91
CA ASP A 218 17.64 -5.80 6.28
C ASP A 218 16.28 -5.14 6.38
N SER A 219 15.21 -5.93 6.43
CA SER A 219 13.85 -5.46 6.56
C SER A 219 13.03 -6.52 7.26
N ASP A 220 11.94 -6.13 7.89
CA ASP A 220 11.03 -7.04 8.60
C ASP A 220 9.65 -7.07 7.95
N ILE A 221 8.83 -8.05 8.37
CA ILE A 221 7.48 -8.23 7.84
C ILE A 221 6.59 -7.02 8.08
N SER A 222 6.84 -6.26 9.15
CA SER A 222 6.04 -5.12 9.55
C SER A 222 6.33 -3.92 8.64
N TYR A 223 7.60 -3.59 8.38
CA TYR A 223 7.99 -2.61 7.36
C TYR A 223 7.52 -3.03 5.98
N TYR A 224 7.58 -4.32 5.67
CA TYR A 224 7.21 -4.82 4.36
C TYR A 224 5.69 -4.78 4.10
N LEU A 225 4.86 -5.23 5.06
CA LEU A 225 3.41 -5.37 4.90
C LEU A 225 2.59 -4.42 5.79
N ASN A 226 2.77 -4.43 7.12
CA ASN A 226 1.93 -3.65 8.03
C ASN A 226 2.02 -2.14 7.79
N SER A 227 3.20 -1.65 7.40
CA SER A 227 3.44 -0.23 7.12
C SER A 227 2.41 0.35 6.15
N HIS A 228 1.95 -0.43 5.18
CA HIS A 228 0.88 -0.06 4.27
C HIS A 228 -0.44 0.22 4.99
N HIS A 229 -0.88 -0.67 5.88
CA HIS A 229 -2.17 -0.50 6.56
C HIS A 229 -2.11 0.50 7.71
N VAL A 230 -0.96 0.65 8.37
CA VAL A 230 -0.71 1.72 9.34
C VAL A 230 -0.83 3.08 8.65
N ASP A 231 -0.20 3.22 7.49
CA ASP A 231 -0.28 4.41 6.64
C ASP A 231 -1.71 4.69 6.14
N ILE A 232 -2.44 3.66 5.69
CA ILE A 232 -3.85 3.81 5.31
C ILE A 232 -4.68 4.30 6.50
N CYS A 233 -4.53 3.69 7.68
CA CYS A 233 -5.24 4.10 8.88
C CYS A 233 -4.97 5.58 9.19
N GLU A 234 -3.69 6.00 9.26
CA GLU A 234 -3.30 7.40 9.46
C GLU A 234 -3.98 8.32 8.44
N SER A 235 -3.93 7.97 7.16
CA SER A 235 -4.51 8.78 6.08
C SER A 235 -6.03 8.97 6.21
N MET A 236 -6.71 8.01 6.85
CA MET A 236 -8.15 8.03 7.09
C MET A 236 -8.53 8.88 8.31
N VAL A 237 -7.64 9.01 9.29
CA VAL A 237 -7.88 9.67 10.58
C VAL A 237 -6.77 10.66 10.94
N PRO A 238 -6.48 11.68 10.12
CA PRO A 238 -5.37 12.61 10.33
C PRO A 238 -5.46 13.42 11.63
N GLU A 239 -6.65 13.49 12.25
CA GLU A 239 -6.89 14.10 13.56
C GLU A 239 -6.51 13.20 14.75
N TYR A 240 -6.13 11.94 14.50
CA TYR A 240 -5.60 11.02 15.50
C TYR A 240 -4.09 10.82 15.32
N ALA A 241 -3.41 10.46 16.40
CA ALA A 241 -2.00 10.09 16.41
C ALA A 241 -1.81 8.75 17.14
N PRO A 242 -0.90 7.87 16.67
CA PRO A 242 -0.54 6.67 17.41
C PRO A 242 0.34 7.09 18.59
N VAL A 243 0.05 6.57 19.79
CA VAL A 243 0.75 6.96 21.03
C VAL A 243 1.39 5.79 21.76
N LYS A 244 1.01 4.55 21.44
CA LYS A 244 1.55 3.34 22.05
C LYS A 244 1.41 2.16 21.10
N VAL A 245 2.41 1.30 21.05
CA VAL A 245 2.40 0.05 20.28
C VAL A 245 2.77 -1.10 21.20
N THR A 246 2.02 -2.20 21.11
CA THR A 246 2.40 -3.52 21.64
C THR A 246 2.44 -4.49 20.46
N ALA A 247 3.52 -5.25 20.33
CA ALA A 247 3.69 -6.22 19.25
C ALA A 247 3.78 -7.65 19.80
N SER A 248 3.27 -8.61 19.03
CA SER A 248 3.47 -10.05 19.26
C SER A 248 3.70 -10.74 17.92
N ALA A 249 4.65 -11.67 17.89
CA ALA A 249 5.06 -12.37 16.68
C ALA A 249 5.16 -13.87 16.89
N SER A 250 4.82 -14.64 15.86
CA SER A 250 5.15 -16.06 15.76
C SER A 250 6.41 -16.26 14.92
N LYS A 251 7.13 -17.35 15.18
CA LYS A 251 8.34 -17.77 14.46
C LYS A 251 8.33 -19.28 14.24
N GLY A 252 9.11 -19.75 13.28
CA GLY A 252 9.37 -21.17 13.01
C GLY A 252 9.39 -21.50 11.53
N THR A 253 8.34 -21.11 10.79
CA THR A 253 8.19 -21.42 9.36
C THR A 253 9.29 -20.79 8.51
N ALA A 254 9.61 -19.51 8.75
CA ALA A 254 10.65 -18.81 8.02
C ALA A 254 12.04 -19.41 8.29
N ILE A 255 12.28 -19.83 9.53
CA ILE A 255 13.54 -20.48 9.96
C ILE A 255 13.68 -21.85 9.28
N GLU A 256 12.61 -22.64 9.19
CA GLU A 256 12.60 -23.93 8.47
C GLU A 256 12.94 -23.77 6.97
N LEU A 257 12.60 -22.63 6.38
CA LEU A 257 12.98 -22.25 5.01
C LEU A 257 14.37 -21.59 4.93
N GLY A 258 15.06 -21.48 6.06
CA GLY A 258 16.42 -20.99 6.23
C GLY A 258 16.59 -19.47 6.32
N CYS A 259 15.51 -18.73 6.60
CA CYS A 259 15.65 -17.34 7.03
C CYS A 259 16.37 -17.28 8.39
N VAL A 260 16.89 -16.10 8.77
CA VAL A 260 17.54 -15.92 10.07
C VAL A 260 16.53 -15.96 11.23
N GLU A 261 17.00 -16.24 12.44
CA GLU A 261 16.17 -16.41 13.64
C GLU A 261 15.34 -15.17 14.00
N GLU A 262 15.79 -13.99 13.57
CA GLU A 262 15.08 -12.72 13.74
C GLU A 262 13.77 -12.70 12.95
N THR A 263 13.68 -13.43 11.84
CA THR A 263 12.55 -13.39 10.89
C THR A 263 11.25 -13.87 11.52
N GLU A 264 10.26 -12.99 11.65
CA GLU A 264 8.92 -13.34 12.09
C GLU A 264 8.10 -14.00 10.98
N ASP A 265 7.34 -15.04 11.31
CA ASP A 265 6.38 -15.66 10.40
C ASP A 265 5.13 -14.78 10.21
N THR A 266 4.65 -14.25 11.34
CA THR A 266 3.45 -13.43 11.46
C THR A 266 3.65 -12.50 12.62
N ILE A 267 3.34 -11.21 12.43
CA ILE A 267 3.38 -10.20 13.49
C ILE A 267 2.03 -9.51 13.58
N THR A 268 1.57 -9.27 14.81
CA THR A 268 0.41 -8.43 15.09
C THR A 268 0.82 -7.25 15.96
N LEU A 269 0.46 -6.05 15.51
CA LEU A 269 0.61 -4.81 16.24
C LEU A 269 -0.74 -4.40 16.82
N MET A 270 -0.78 -4.11 18.12
CA MET A 270 -1.89 -3.40 18.76
C MET A 270 -1.45 -1.97 19.07
N VAL A 271 -2.12 -1.01 18.48
CA VAL A 271 -1.76 0.41 18.54
C VAL A 271 -2.86 1.21 19.22
N GLU A 272 -2.49 1.97 20.24
CA GLU A 272 -3.37 2.98 20.84
C GLU A 272 -3.27 4.27 20.01
N TRP A 273 -4.42 4.76 19.55
CA TRP A 273 -4.55 6.03 18.86
C TRP A 273 -5.31 7.02 19.73
N ARG A 274 -4.84 8.27 19.80
CA ARG A 274 -5.52 9.35 20.51
C ARG A 274 -5.81 10.50 19.58
N LYS A 275 -6.99 11.11 19.74
CA LYS A 275 -7.34 12.32 19.01
C LYS A 275 -6.44 13.47 19.49
N LYS A 276 -5.82 14.21 18.57
CA LYS A 276 -4.81 15.24 18.86
C LYS A 276 -5.35 16.34 19.77
N GLU A 277 -6.54 16.86 19.47
CA GLU A 277 -7.18 17.95 20.21
C GLU A 277 -8.03 17.48 21.40
N GLU A 278 -8.32 16.17 21.52
CA GLU A 278 -9.17 15.61 22.58
C GLU A 278 -8.61 14.24 23.01
N PRO A 279 -7.50 14.19 23.77
CA PRO A 279 -6.79 12.94 24.05
C PRO A 279 -7.58 11.88 24.84
N SER A 280 -8.69 12.27 25.46
CA SER A 280 -9.65 11.34 26.09
C SER A 280 -10.37 10.45 25.07
N LYS A 281 -10.39 10.83 23.79
CA LYS A 281 -10.87 9.98 22.69
C LYS A 281 -9.78 9.04 22.23
N VAL A 282 -9.91 7.81 22.69
CA VAL A 282 -8.99 6.70 22.41
C VAL A 282 -9.61 5.75 21.39
N ALA A 283 -8.80 5.28 20.46
CA ALA A 283 -9.12 4.26 19.47
C ALA A 283 -8.04 3.17 19.45
N THR A 284 -8.39 1.99 18.96
CA THR A 284 -7.46 0.86 18.86
C THR A 284 -7.26 0.45 17.40
N GLY A 285 -6.01 0.38 16.97
CA GLY A 285 -5.59 -0.24 15.71
C GLY A 285 -5.03 -1.64 15.96
N VAL A 286 -5.39 -2.61 15.13
CA VAL A 286 -4.83 -3.96 15.14
C VAL A 286 -4.35 -4.29 13.72
N TYR A 287 -3.04 -4.47 13.53
CA TYR A 287 -2.43 -4.68 12.22
C TYR A 287 -1.70 -6.02 12.22
N THR A 288 -2.18 -6.97 11.43
CA THR A 288 -1.57 -8.29 11.31
C THR A 288 -0.95 -8.49 9.94
N ALA A 289 0.31 -8.91 9.91
CA ALA A 289 1.01 -9.29 8.71
C ALA A 289 1.51 -10.74 8.82
N SER A 290 1.43 -11.52 7.73
CA SER A 290 1.84 -12.93 7.72
C SER A 290 2.48 -13.36 6.40
N TRP A 291 3.61 -14.07 6.46
CA TRP A 291 4.20 -14.74 5.29
C TRP A 291 3.77 -16.21 5.18
N THR A 292 2.95 -16.71 6.10
CA THR A 292 2.65 -18.15 6.19
C THR A 292 1.34 -18.54 5.52
N ALA A 293 0.82 -17.71 4.60
CA ALA A 293 -0.39 -18.05 3.88
C ALA A 293 -0.19 -19.34 3.04
N PRO A 294 -1.21 -20.20 2.93
CA PRO A 294 -1.12 -21.41 2.12
C PRO A 294 -0.84 -21.10 0.65
N GLN A 295 0.02 -21.90 0.02
CA GLN A 295 0.47 -21.67 -1.35
C GLN A 295 -0.65 -21.78 -2.41
N GLN A 296 -1.73 -22.49 -2.09
CA GLN A 296 -2.90 -22.66 -2.93
C GLN A 296 -4.09 -21.76 -2.51
N ALA A 297 -3.85 -20.70 -1.74
CA ALA A 297 -4.91 -19.77 -1.31
C ALA A 297 -5.51 -18.93 -2.46
N GLY A 298 -5.04 -19.09 -3.70
CA GLY A 298 -5.60 -18.45 -4.90
C GLY A 298 -5.32 -16.94 -5.03
N VAL A 299 -4.60 -16.34 -4.08
CA VAL A 299 -4.22 -14.92 -4.09
C VAL A 299 -2.74 -14.75 -3.71
N HIS A 300 -2.02 -13.93 -4.47
CA HIS A 300 -0.61 -13.60 -4.18
C HIS A 300 -0.47 -12.74 -2.92
N SER A 301 -1.47 -11.90 -2.64
CA SER A 301 -1.54 -11.13 -1.40
C SER A 301 -2.98 -11.05 -0.96
N ASN A 302 -3.28 -11.67 0.18
CA ASN A 302 -4.59 -11.54 0.82
C ASN A 302 -4.56 -10.30 1.70
N GLN A 303 -5.47 -9.35 1.49
CA GLN A 303 -5.45 -8.07 2.17
C GLN A 303 -6.86 -7.56 2.40
N TYR A 304 -7.17 -7.21 3.64
CA TYR A 304 -8.46 -6.64 4.04
C TYR A 304 -8.30 -5.77 5.27
N PHE A 305 -9.23 -4.85 5.46
CA PHE A 305 -9.30 -4.00 6.64
C PHE A 305 -10.76 -3.79 7.05
N HIS A 306 -10.95 -3.43 8.31
CA HIS A 306 -12.22 -3.09 8.91
C HIS A 306 -12.02 -1.88 9.82
N CYS A 307 -12.86 -0.86 9.67
CA CYS A 307 -12.81 0.34 10.49
C CYS A 307 -14.19 0.62 11.11
N LYS A 308 -14.21 1.05 12.37
CA LYS A 308 -15.41 1.49 13.08
C LYS A 308 -15.27 2.93 13.54
N TYR A 309 -16.40 3.62 13.47
CA TYR A 309 -16.58 5.00 13.91
C TYR A 309 -17.88 5.10 14.71
N THR A 310 -17.99 6.11 15.57
CA THR A 310 -19.09 6.23 16.54
C THR A 310 -20.43 6.70 15.98
N GLU A 311 -20.53 7.00 14.68
CA GLU A 311 -21.67 7.64 14.01
C GLU A 311 -21.86 9.11 14.47
N ILE A 312 -22.10 10.01 13.51
CA ILE A 312 -22.51 11.39 13.83
C ILE A 312 -23.97 11.35 14.27
N LEU A 313 -24.22 11.45 15.58
CA LEU A 313 -25.57 11.60 16.12
C LEU A 313 -26.27 12.77 15.43
N GLY A 314 -27.39 12.49 14.75
CA GLY A 314 -28.25 13.51 14.13
C GLY A 314 -28.37 13.47 12.61
N ARG A 315 -27.64 12.60 11.88
CA ARG A 315 -28.00 12.35 10.48
C ARG A 315 -29.27 11.50 10.41
N PRO A 316 -30.33 11.95 9.72
CA PRO A 316 -31.49 11.10 9.52
C PRO A 316 -31.04 9.86 8.76
N ILE A 317 -31.26 8.68 9.36
CA ILE A 317 -31.09 7.39 8.70
C ILE A 317 -31.73 7.53 7.31
N GLN A 318 -30.95 7.45 6.24
CA GLN A 318 -31.48 7.31 4.90
C GLN A 318 -32.14 5.93 4.81
N THR A 319 -33.34 5.83 5.36
CA THR A 319 -34.18 4.67 5.21
C THR A 319 -34.47 4.56 3.73
N ASN A 320 -33.98 3.49 3.09
CA ASN A 320 -34.32 3.16 1.71
C ASN A 320 -35.85 3.32 1.54
N PRO A 321 -36.34 4.18 0.63
CA PRO A 321 -37.78 4.44 0.48
C PRO A 321 -38.58 3.15 0.24
N ASN A 322 -37.96 2.12 -0.35
CA ASN A 322 -38.55 0.79 -0.49
C ASN A 322 -38.69 0.04 0.84
N GLN A 323 -37.75 0.19 1.78
CA GLN A 323 -37.90 -0.36 3.14
C GLN A 323 -39.00 0.38 3.94
N LYS A 324 -39.10 1.71 3.83
CA LYS A 324 -40.19 2.49 4.43
C LYS A 324 -41.56 2.07 3.87
N LYS A 325 -41.69 1.89 2.55
CA LYS A 325 -42.89 1.37 1.90
C LYS A 325 -43.22 -0.07 2.35
N LYS A 326 -42.23 -0.97 2.44
CA LYS A 326 -42.41 -2.34 2.95
C LYS A 326 -42.87 -2.35 4.42
N LYS A 327 -42.26 -1.56 5.29
CA LYS A 327 -42.68 -1.42 6.70
C LYS A 327 -44.11 -0.87 6.82
N LYS A 328 -44.47 0.17 6.06
CA LYS A 328 -45.86 0.69 6.00
C LYS A 328 -46.87 -0.34 5.51
N LYS A 329 -46.56 -1.09 4.43
CA LYS A 329 -47.42 -2.19 3.93
C LYS A 329 -47.59 -3.31 4.97
N LYS A 330 -46.52 -3.69 5.68
CA LYS A 330 -46.55 -4.72 6.73
C LYS A 330 -47.39 -4.28 7.93
N LYS A 331 -47.30 -3.00 8.33
CA LYS A 331 -48.11 -2.41 9.40
C LYS A 331 -49.60 -2.37 9.03
N LYS A 332 -49.95 -1.89 7.82
CA LYS A 332 -51.33 -1.90 7.30
C LYS A 332 -51.92 -3.32 7.21
N ARG A 333 -51.14 -4.32 6.76
CA ARG A 333 -51.57 -5.73 6.74
C ARG A 333 -51.84 -6.28 8.15
N LYS A 334 -51.00 -5.95 9.14
CA LYS A 334 -51.21 -6.37 10.54
C LYS A 334 -52.47 -5.72 11.14
N GLU A 335 -52.71 -4.43 10.88
CA GLU A 335 -53.94 -3.74 11.31
C GLU A 335 -55.20 -4.31 10.66
N LYS A 336 -55.15 -4.60 9.35
CA LYS A 336 -56.28 -5.22 8.65
C LYS A 336 -56.61 -6.60 9.23
N LYS A 337 -55.61 -7.46 9.44
CA LYS A 337 -55.79 -8.76 10.12
C LYS A 337 -56.32 -8.63 11.55
N ARG A 338 -55.90 -7.60 12.30
CA ARG A 338 -56.38 -7.34 13.67
C ARG A 338 -57.84 -6.86 13.68
N LYS A 339 -58.25 -6.04 12.71
CA LYS A 339 -59.65 -5.60 12.52
C LYS A 339 -60.55 -6.75 12.06
N GLU A 340 -60.07 -7.61 11.16
CA GLU A 340 -60.80 -8.81 10.71
C GLU A 340 -60.97 -9.83 11.85
N ARG A 341 -59.96 -10.03 12.70
CA ARG A 341 -60.08 -10.87 13.91
C ARG A 341 -61.08 -10.33 14.92
N LYS A 342 -61.25 -9.00 15.02
CA LYS A 342 -62.25 -8.36 15.89
C LYS A 342 -63.68 -8.39 15.34
N LYS A 343 -63.87 -8.71 14.05
CA LYS A 343 -65.18 -8.80 13.39
C LYS A 343 -65.73 -10.23 13.28
N LYS A 344 -64.97 -11.26 13.70
CA LYS A 344 -65.52 -12.62 13.81
C LYS A 344 -66.37 -12.71 15.10
N PRO A 345 -67.65 -13.11 15.03
CA PRO A 345 -68.44 -13.34 16.22
C PRO A 345 -67.80 -14.48 17.04
N ARG A 346 -67.83 -14.36 18.37
CA ARG A 346 -67.49 -15.46 19.27
C ARG A 346 -68.47 -16.60 18.96
N ARG A 347 -67.94 -17.75 18.54
CA ARG A 347 -68.73 -18.99 18.55
C ARG A 347 -68.78 -19.44 20.00
N ASP A 348 -69.99 -19.44 20.55
CA ASP A 348 -70.28 -20.09 21.82
C ASP A 348 -70.02 -21.59 21.72
N SER A 349 -69.57 -22.12 22.85
CA SER A 349 -69.23 -23.51 23.13
C SER A 349 -70.43 -24.44 23.05
N ALA A 350 -70.28 -25.57 22.36
CA ALA A 350 -70.94 -26.82 22.73
C ALA A 350 -70.17 -28.02 22.18
N SER A 351 -69.85 -28.95 23.09
CA SER A 351 -69.67 -30.41 22.93
C SER A 351 -68.77 -30.94 21.81
N ASN A 352 -67.65 -31.57 22.20
CA ASN A 352 -67.52 -33.01 21.95
C ASN A 352 -66.58 -33.68 22.96
N VAL A 353 -67.03 -34.88 23.30
CA VAL A 353 -66.63 -35.80 24.36
C VAL A 353 -65.78 -36.92 23.73
N LEU A 354 -64.88 -37.53 24.52
CA LEU A 354 -64.09 -38.76 24.28
C LEU A 354 -62.91 -38.64 23.27
N PHE A 355 -61.73 -39.27 23.43
CA PHE A 355 -61.29 -40.45 24.18
C PHE A 355 -59.89 -40.22 24.78
N ARG A 356 -59.64 -40.80 25.96
CA ARG A 356 -58.31 -41.17 26.48
C ARG A 356 -57.89 -42.48 25.79
N ASP A 357 -56.62 -42.58 25.44
CA ASP A 357 -55.72 -43.77 25.42
C ASP A 357 -54.44 -43.25 24.72
N GLY A 358 -53.24 -43.27 25.30
CA GLY A 358 -52.51 -44.43 25.80
C GLY A 358 -51.29 -44.64 24.87
N ILE A 359 -50.15 -44.97 25.45
CA ILE A 359 -48.94 -45.58 24.86
C ILE A 359 -47.66 -44.71 24.80
N GLU A 360 -46.63 -45.37 25.33
CA GLU A 360 -45.24 -45.06 25.58
C GLU A 360 -44.35 -45.04 24.31
N GLY A 361 -43.17 -44.41 24.45
CA GLY A 361 -41.90 -45.09 24.12
C GLY A 361 -41.24 -44.86 22.75
N ARG A 362 -40.00 -44.35 22.81
CA ARG A 362 -38.81 -44.56 21.92
C ARG A 362 -38.97 -44.13 20.44
N ASP A 363 -37.98 -43.53 19.77
CA ASP A 363 -36.51 -43.53 19.88
C ASP A 363 -35.89 -42.12 19.95
#